data_AF-A0A3C0JH26-F1
#
_entry.id   AF-A0A3C0JH26-F1
#
_cell.length_a   1.000
_cell.length_b   1.000
_cell.length_c   1.000
_cell.angle_alpha   90.00
_cell.angle_beta   90.00
_cell.angle_gamma   90.00
#
_symmetry.space_group_name_H-M   'P 1'
#
loop_
_entity.id
_entity.type
_entity.pdbx_description
1 polymer ?
#
loop_
_entity_poly.entity_id
_entity_poly.type
_entity_poly.pdbx_seq_one_letter_code
_entity_poly.pdbx_strand_id
1 'polypeptide(L)'
;KAEAGNAAAKRVIQSWADAEWFTSKAPLAEKLTVKVFEVTGETNTDDLSPAPDAWSRPDIPLHALAMLKMPRDGITPDVPGEKGPITLIEEMEKDGIPLAYVGDVVGTG
;
A
#
# COMPACT_ATOMS: atom_id res chain seq x y z
N LYS A 1 -39.07 3.28 2.41
CA LYS A 1 -39.13 2.10 1.49
C LYS A 1 -39.20 0.77 2.24
N ALA A 2 -38.30 0.49 3.20
CA ALA A 2 -38.37 -0.73 4.00
C ALA A 2 -39.62 -0.81 4.89
N GLU A 3 -39.96 0.29 5.60
CA GLU A 3 -41.18 0.41 6.40
C GLU A 3 -42.46 0.27 5.56
N ALA A 4 -42.41 0.73 4.30
CA ALA A 4 -43.48 0.59 3.31
C ALA A 4 -43.54 -0.82 2.67
N GLY A 5 -42.93 -1.84 3.28
CA GLY A 5 -43.05 -3.25 2.87
C GLY A 5 -42.07 -3.74 1.80
N ASN A 6 -41.14 -2.91 1.30
CA ASN A 6 -40.19 -3.35 0.28
C ASN A 6 -39.18 -4.37 0.86
N ALA A 7 -39.29 -5.63 0.43
CA ALA A 7 -38.45 -6.73 0.90
C ALA A 7 -36.95 -6.53 0.63
N ALA A 8 -36.57 -5.96 -0.52
CA ALA A 8 -35.17 -5.68 -0.82
C ALA A 8 -34.58 -4.62 0.12
N ALA A 9 -35.35 -3.56 0.41
CA ALA A 9 -34.92 -2.52 1.35
C ALA A 9 -34.79 -3.05 2.79
N LYS A 10 -35.67 -3.95 3.22
CA LYS A 10 -35.54 -4.63 4.52
C LYS A 10 -34.26 -5.46 4.60
N ARG A 11 -33.92 -6.21 3.54
CA ARG A 11 -32.66 -6.98 3.47
C ARG A 11 -31.42 -6.11 3.59
N VAL A 12 -31.37 -4.96 2.92
CA VAL A 12 -30.20 -4.06 3.01
C VAL A 12 -30.04 -3.51 4.43
N ILE A 13 -31.13 -3.07 5.07
CA ILE A 13 -31.08 -2.57 6.45
C ILE A 13 -30.63 -3.68 7.41
N GLN A 14 -31.16 -4.90 7.24
CA GLN A 14 -30.78 -6.05 8.05
C GLN A 14 -29.31 -6.42 7.84
N SER A 15 -28.82 -6.46 6.60
CA SER A 15 -27.41 -6.71 6.26
C SER A 15 -26.45 -5.69 6.90
N TRP A 16 -26.85 -4.41 6.96
CA TRP A 16 -26.09 -3.39 7.69
C TRP A 16 -26.17 -3.56 9.20
N ALA A 17 -27.34 -3.91 9.74
CA ALA A 17 -27.54 -4.16 11.17
C ALA A 17 -26.72 -5.39 11.66
N ASP A 18 -26.65 -6.43 10.84
CA ASP A 18 -25.86 -7.65 11.08
C ASP A 18 -24.36 -7.47 10.77
N ALA A 19 -23.97 -6.25 10.39
CA ALA A 19 -22.61 -5.87 10.03
C ALA A 19 -21.98 -6.78 8.96
N GLU A 20 -22.78 -7.28 8.01
CA GLU A 20 -22.30 -8.18 6.96
C GLU A 20 -21.21 -7.52 6.10
N TRP A 21 -21.19 -6.19 6.00
CA TRP A 21 -20.13 -5.42 5.35
C TRP A 21 -18.74 -5.61 6.01
N PHE A 22 -18.70 -6.02 7.28
CA PHE A 22 -17.50 -6.32 8.05
C PHE A 22 -17.31 -7.83 8.22
N THR A 23 -18.34 -8.55 8.68
CA THR A 23 -18.24 -9.97 9.05
C THR A 23 -18.08 -10.90 7.85
N SER A 24 -18.42 -10.46 6.64
CA SER A 24 -18.16 -11.21 5.40
C SER A 24 -16.70 -11.16 4.95
N LYS A 25 -15.87 -10.25 5.50
CA LYS A 25 -14.46 -10.17 5.17
C LYS A 25 -13.67 -11.21 5.96
N ALA A 26 -12.64 -11.77 5.33
CA ALA A 26 -11.73 -12.67 6.03
C ALA A 26 -11.06 -11.92 7.22
N PRO A 27 -10.98 -12.53 8.41
CA PRO A 27 -10.26 -11.94 9.53
C PRO A 27 -8.75 -11.90 9.25
N LEU A 28 -8.02 -11.06 9.99
CA LEU A 28 -6.56 -11.07 9.97
C LEU A 28 -6.04 -12.44 10.44
N ALA A 29 -5.07 -13.00 9.71
CA ALA A 29 -4.43 -14.25 10.11
C ALA A 29 -3.65 -14.07 11.41
N GLU A 30 -3.66 -15.09 12.28
CA GLU A 30 -2.89 -15.09 13.54
C GLU A 30 -1.38 -15.04 13.30
N LYS A 31 -0.93 -15.51 12.12
CA LYS A 31 0.47 -15.48 11.69
C LYS A 31 0.55 -15.02 10.23
N LEU A 32 1.40 -14.04 9.98
CA LEU A 32 1.76 -13.58 8.64
C LEU A 32 3.22 -13.95 8.35
N THR A 33 3.47 -14.58 7.20
CA THR A 33 4.81 -14.77 6.66
C THR A 33 5.06 -13.70 5.63
N VAL A 34 6.10 -12.89 5.83
CA VAL A 34 6.45 -11.77 4.95
C VAL A 34 7.95 -11.79 4.63
N LYS A 35 8.33 -11.15 3.54
CA LYS A 35 9.72 -10.86 3.17
C LYS A 35 10.03 -9.40 3.48
N VAL A 36 11.15 -9.14 4.13
CA VAL A 36 11.54 -7.80 4.53
C VAL A 36 12.11 -7.03 3.34
N PHE A 37 11.50 -5.90 3.00
CA PHE A 37 12.06 -4.85 2.15
C PHE A 37 12.62 -3.77 3.08
N GLU A 38 13.92 -3.86 3.37
CA GLU A 38 14.60 -3.00 4.33
C GLU A 38 15.13 -1.72 3.68
N VAL A 39 14.85 -0.58 4.31
CA VAL A 39 15.39 0.73 3.99
C VAL A 39 16.03 1.29 5.25
N THR A 40 17.36 1.20 5.31
CA THR A 40 18.13 1.61 6.49
C THR A 40 18.09 3.13 6.70
N GLY A 41 18.15 3.56 7.96
CA GLY A 41 18.08 4.94 8.38
C GLY A 41 16.65 5.47 8.43
N GLU A 42 16.53 6.78 8.21
CA GLU A 42 15.24 7.47 8.21
C GLU A 42 14.62 7.51 6.82
N THR A 43 13.38 7.05 6.71
CA THR A 43 12.53 7.23 5.54
C THR A 43 11.58 8.40 5.78
N ASN A 44 11.85 9.52 5.10
CA ASN A 44 10.94 10.66 5.06
C ASN A 44 9.81 10.39 4.03
N THR A 45 8.64 10.99 4.22
CA THR A 45 7.54 10.93 3.24
C THR A 45 7.92 11.51 1.87
N ASP A 46 8.87 12.45 1.78
CA ASP A 46 9.41 12.96 0.51
C ASP A 46 10.26 11.90 -0.22
N ASP A 47 10.88 10.95 0.50
CA ASP A 47 11.55 9.79 -0.12
C ASP A 47 10.55 8.85 -0.80
N LEU A 48 9.32 8.80 -0.28
CA LEU A 48 8.23 7.94 -0.76
C LEU A 48 7.36 8.64 -1.82
N SER A 49 7.22 9.96 -1.73
CA SER A 49 6.39 10.81 -2.60
C SER A 49 7.08 12.17 -2.82
N PRO A 50 8.09 12.24 -3.70
CA PRO A 50 8.92 13.43 -3.85
C PRO A 50 8.13 14.67 -4.27
N ALA A 51 8.43 15.82 -3.68
CA ALA A 51 7.78 17.09 -3.97
C ALA A 51 7.77 17.50 -5.46
N PRO A 52 8.85 17.31 -6.26
CA PRO A 52 8.84 17.62 -7.69
C PRO A 52 7.80 16.82 -8.49
N ASP A 53 7.36 15.67 -7.97
CA ASP A 53 6.41 14.75 -8.60
C ASP A 53 5.00 14.91 -8.03
N ALA A 54 4.75 15.95 -7.22
CA ALA A 54 3.43 16.19 -6.61
C ALA A 54 2.29 16.31 -7.63
N TRP A 55 2.59 16.73 -8.86
CA TRP A 55 1.63 16.86 -9.95
C TRP A 55 1.04 15.51 -10.41
N SER A 56 1.77 14.40 -10.21
CA SER A 56 1.32 13.07 -10.62
C SER A 56 0.59 12.32 -9.51
N ARG A 57 0.54 12.83 -8.27
CA ARG A 57 -0.11 12.17 -7.11
C ARG A 57 -1.53 11.63 -7.36
N PRO A 58 -2.41 12.30 -8.14
CA PRO A 58 -3.74 11.76 -8.43
C PRO A 58 -3.71 10.48 -9.29
N ASP A 59 -2.64 10.27 -10.05
CA ASP A 59 -2.39 9.08 -10.86
C ASP A 59 -1.47 8.13 -10.08
N ILE A 60 -2.07 7.25 -9.28
CA ILE A 60 -1.35 6.36 -8.36
C ILE A 60 -0.32 5.48 -9.09
N PRO A 61 -0.64 4.77 -10.19
CA PRO A 61 0.35 3.97 -10.92
C PRO A 61 1.53 4.80 -11.46
N LEU A 62 1.28 5.99 -11.99
CA LEU A 62 2.33 6.87 -12.49
C LEU A 62 3.21 7.40 -11.36
N HIS A 63 2.60 7.86 -10.26
CA HIS A 63 3.32 8.46 -9.14
C HIS A 63 4.17 7.43 -8.39
N ALA A 64 3.70 6.18 -8.29
CA ALA A 64 4.43 5.10 -7.62
C ALA A 64 5.81 4.84 -8.25
N LEU A 65 6.01 5.18 -9.53
CA LEU A 65 7.33 5.08 -10.16
C LEU A 65 8.38 5.97 -9.50
N ALA A 66 7.99 7.06 -8.84
CA ALA A 66 8.90 8.01 -8.21
C ALA A 66 9.35 7.62 -6.78
N MET A 67 8.72 6.61 -6.17
CA MET A 67 9.04 6.15 -4.81
C MET A 67 10.50 5.68 -4.75
N LEU A 68 11.29 6.21 -3.82
CA LEU A 68 12.72 5.87 -3.63
C LEU A 68 13.57 6.03 -4.90
N LYS A 69 13.25 7.00 -5.77
CA LYS A 69 14.02 7.27 -6.99
C LYS A 69 15.40 7.89 -6.75
N MET A 70 15.63 8.43 -5.54
CA MET A 70 16.93 8.95 -5.13
C MET A 70 17.78 7.79 -4.55
N PRO A 71 19.01 7.56 -5.06
CA PRO A 71 19.87 6.50 -4.54
C PRO A 71 20.15 6.66 -3.04
N ARG A 72 20.16 5.55 -2.31
CA ARG A 72 20.51 5.49 -0.88
C ARG A 72 21.08 4.11 -0.55
N ASP A 73 21.68 3.99 0.63
CA ASP A 73 22.26 2.71 1.07
C ASP A 73 21.22 1.59 1.04
N GLY A 74 21.57 0.47 0.39
CA GLY A 74 20.69 -0.68 0.21
C GLY A 74 19.63 -0.55 -0.89
N ILE A 75 19.42 0.63 -1.47
CA ILE A 75 18.36 0.86 -2.47
C ILE A 75 18.95 1.45 -3.76
N THR A 76 18.88 0.66 -4.84
CA THR A 76 19.29 1.08 -6.17
C THR A 76 18.06 1.32 -7.05
N PRO A 77 17.74 2.58 -7.40
CA PRO A 77 16.64 2.89 -8.31
C PRO A 77 16.92 2.36 -9.73
N ASP A 78 15.88 1.99 -10.47
CA ASP A 78 15.98 1.57 -11.87
C ASP A 78 16.55 2.69 -12.75
N VAL A 79 16.09 3.93 -12.53
CA VAL A 79 16.60 5.14 -13.19
C VAL A 79 16.80 6.22 -12.12
N PRO A 80 18.04 6.49 -11.70
CA PRO A 80 18.33 7.47 -10.65
C PRO A 80 17.68 8.83 -10.92
N GLY A 81 16.88 9.33 -9.98
CA GLY A 81 16.17 10.61 -10.05
C GLY A 81 14.83 10.58 -10.80
N GLU A 82 14.49 9.47 -11.46
CA GLU A 82 13.26 9.34 -12.27
C GLU A 82 12.40 8.15 -11.86
N LYS A 83 12.99 6.96 -11.69
CA LYS A 83 12.28 5.70 -11.43
C LYS A 83 12.93 4.93 -10.28
N GLY A 84 12.13 4.61 -9.26
CA GLY A 84 12.50 3.82 -8.08
C GLY A 84 12.93 2.37 -8.36
N PRO A 85 13.16 1.58 -7.32
CA PRO A 85 13.72 0.21 -7.40
C PRO A 85 12.65 -0.83 -7.81
N ILE A 86 11.94 -0.60 -8.91
CA ILE A 86 10.83 -1.46 -9.36
C ILE A 86 11.32 -2.87 -9.67
N THR A 87 12.46 -3.00 -10.35
CA THR A 87 13.01 -4.32 -10.72
C THR A 87 13.37 -5.14 -9.48
N LEU A 88 13.92 -4.50 -8.44
CA LEU A 88 14.23 -5.15 -7.16
C LEU A 88 12.95 -5.64 -6.47
N ILE A 89 11.92 -4.79 -6.39
CA ILE A 89 10.63 -5.16 -5.78
C ILE A 89 10.00 -6.34 -6.53
N GLU A 90 9.94 -6.28 -7.87
CA GLU A 90 9.43 -7.38 -8.71
C GLU A 90 10.21 -8.67 -8.50
N GLU A 91 11.53 -8.61 -8.37
CA GLU A 91 12.36 -9.77 -8.08
C GLU A 91 12.05 -10.36 -6.70
N MET A 92 11.86 -9.51 -5.69
CA MET A 92 11.51 -9.96 -4.34
C MET A 92 10.10 -10.57 -4.28
N GLU A 93 9.16 -10.13 -5.11
CA GLU A 93 7.79 -10.65 -5.17
C GLU A 93 7.69 -12.02 -5.88
N LYS A 94 8.68 -12.45 -6.67
CA LYS A 94 8.66 -13.72 -7.43
C LYS A 94 8.41 -14.97 -6.58
N ASP A 95 8.80 -14.93 -5.30
CA ASP A 95 8.63 -16.05 -4.39
C ASP A 95 7.18 -16.20 -3.87
N GLY A 96 6.28 -15.28 -4.23
CA GLY A 96 4.88 -15.29 -3.78
C GLY A 96 4.71 -14.98 -2.28
N ILE A 97 5.76 -14.50 -1.62
CA ILE A 97 5.74 -14.05 -0.24
C ILE A 97 5.53 -12.53 -0.23
N PRO A 98 4.48 -12.01 0.44
CA PRO A 98 4.23 -10.56 0.51
C PRO A 98 5.41 -9.80 1.10
N LEU A 99 5.70 -8.62 0.57
CA LEU A 99 6.74 -7.75 1.11
C LEU A 99 6.21 -6.93 2.29
N ALA A 100 7.09 -6.67 3.26
CA ALA A 100 6.88 -5.72 4.34
C ALA A 100 7.95 -4.63 4.25
N TYR A 101 7.52 -3.37 4.19
CA TYR A 101 8.42 -2.22 4.26
C TYR A 101 8.95 -2.06 5.69
N VAL A 102 10.27 -2.01 5.85
CA VAL A 102 10.93 -1.93 7.16
C VAL A 102 12.01 -0.85 7.10
N GLY A 103 12.09 -0.03 8.13
CA GLY A 103 13.18 0.95 8.31
C GLY A 103 13.35 1.30 9.77
N ASP A 104 14.45 1.98 10.12
CA ASP A 104 14.76 2.36 11.50
C ASP A 104 13.80 3.44 12.01
N VAL A 105 13.53 4.44 11.16
CA VAL A 105 12.55 5.51 11.39
C VAL A 105 11.76 5.69 10.10
N VAL A 106 10.43 5.59 10.16
CA VAL A 106 9.58 5.56 8.96
C VAL A 106 8.47 6.60 9.04
N GLY A 107 8.30 7.36 7.96
CA GLY A 107 7.15 8.24 7.77
C GLY A 107 7.29 9.61 8.42
N THR A 108 8.52 10.08 8.63
CA THR A 108 8.78 11.46 9.06
C THR A 108 8.56 12.45 7.91
N GLY A 109 8.37 13.73 8.23
CA GLY A 109 8.02 14.78 7.26
C GLY A 109 7.02 15.76 7.82
#